data_AF-U2PAI6-F1
#
_entry.id   AF-U2PAI6-F1
#
_cell.length_a   1.000
_cell.length_b   1.000
_cell.length_c   1.000
_cell.angle_alpha   90.00
_cell.angle_beta   90.00
_cell.angle_gamma   90.00
#
_symmetry.space_group_name_H-M   'P 1'
#
loop_
_entity.id
_entity.type
_entity.pdbx_description
1 polymer ?
#
loop_
_entity_poly.entity_id
_entity_poly.type
_entity_poly.pdbx_seq_one_letter_code
_entity_poly.pdbx_strand_id
1 'polypeptide(L)' 'MVNAQKTILNDQGIIPIYQQGKAQLVKSNVKGLTYFPTGANWDFSTAYISK' A
#
# COMPACT_ATOMS: atom_id res chain seq x y z
N MET A 1 19.26 10.26 -2.30
CA MET A 1 17.78 10.37 -2.33
C MET A 1 17.26 11.63 -1.62
N VAL A 2 17.71 11.96 -0.41
CA VAL A 2 17.19 13.13 0.35
C VAL A 2 17.35 14.47 -0.41
N ASN A 3 18.48 14.69 -1.08
CA ASN A 3 18.72 15.96 -1.79
C ASN A 3 17.81 16.13 -3.02
N ALA A 4 17.56 15.07 -3.78
CA ALA A 4 16.68 15.13 -4.96
C ALA A 4 15.22 15.43 -4.57
N GLN A 5 14.72 14.83 -3.48
CA GLN A 5 13.40 15.14 -2.95
C GLN A 5 13.31 16.60 -2.46
N LYS A 6 14.37 17.13 -1.85
CA LYS A 6 14.40 18.54 -1.43
C LYS A 6 14.34 19.49 -2.63
N THR A 7 15.09 19.22 -3.70
CA THR A 7 15.07 20.04 -4.92
C THR A 7 13.68 20.10 -5.53
N ILE A 8 13.02 18.96 -5.75
CA ILE A 8 11.68 18.95 -6.39
C ILE A 8 10.60 19.62 -5.53
N LEU A 9 10.73 19.58 -4.19
CA LEU A 9 9.83 20.28 -3.29
C LEU A 9 10.09 21.79 -3.25
N ASN A 10 11.36 22.21 -3.28
CA ASN A 10 11.74 23.64 -3.32
C ASN A 10 11.32 24.31 -4.63
N ASP A 11 11.47 23.60 -5.75
CA ASP A 11 11.07 24.07 -7.08
C ASP A 11 9.55 23.99 -7.29
N GLN A 12 8.78 23.57 -6.25
CA GLN A 12 7.34 23.33 -6.30
C GLN A 12 6.92 22.44 -7.48
N GLY A 13 7.79 21.52 -7.92
CA GLY A 13 7.53 20.63 -9.04
C GLY A 13 6.36 19.66 -8.78
N ILE A 14 6.11 19.37 -7.49
CA ILE A 14 4.90 18.70 -7.00
C ILE A 14 4.51 19.24 -5.62
N ILE A 15 3.22 19.19 -5.28
CA ILE A 15 2.71 19.46 -3.93
C ILE A 15 2.12 18.16 -3.37
N PRO A 16 2.80 17.49 -2.41
CA PRO A 16 2.26 16.30 -1.76
C PRO A 16 1.07 16.69 -0.87
N ILE A 17 -0.10 16.07 -1.10
CA ILE A 17 -1.32 16.38 -0.34
C ILE A 17 -1.50 15.40 0.82
N TYR A 18 -1.38 14.10 0.56
CA TYR A 18 -1.54 13.04 1.57
C TYR A 18 -0.93 11.72 1.10
N GLN A 19 -0.69 10.80 2.04
CA GLN A 19 -0.34 9.43 1.74
C GLN A 19 -1.60 8.56 1.77
N GLN A 20 -1.90 7.89 0.65
CA GLN A 20 -3.10 7.06 0.53
C GLN A 20 -3.01 5.78 1.39
N GLY A 21 -3.98 5.62 2.29
CA GLY A 21 -4.31 4.32 2.89
C GLY A 21 -5.49 3.69 2.15
N LYS A 22 -5.45 2.37 1.92
CA LYS A 22 -6.54 1.64 1.24
C LYS A 22 -7.25 0.74 2.24
N ALA A 23 -8.34 1.25 2.83
CA ALA A 23 -9.21 0.45 3.69
C ALA A 23 -9.96 -0.59 2.84
N GLN A 24 -9.94 -1.86 3.25
CA GLN A 24 -10.55 -2.97 2.53
C GLN A 24 -11.25 -3.91 3.53
N LEU A 25 -12.39 -4.45 3.13
CA LEU A 25 -13.12 -5.44 3.92
C LEU A 25 -12.67 -6.84 3.51
N VAL A 26 -12.33 -7.66 4.50
CA VAL A 26 -12.02 -9.09 4.32
C VAL A 26 -12.99 -9.89 5.17
N LYS A 27 -13.66 -10.87 4.57
CA LYS A 27 -14.60 -11.73 5.30
C LYS A 27 -13.84 -12.49 6.40
N SER A 28 -14.43 -12.59 7.59
CA SER A 28 -13.75 -13.13 8.78
C SER A 28 -13.27 -14.58 8.63
N ASN A 29 -13.88 -15.36 7.73
CA ASN A 29 -13.50 -16.75 7.43
C ASN A 29 -12.44 -16.90 6.33
N VAL A 30 -11.97 -15.80 5.72
CA VAL A 30 -10.83 -15.82 4.78
C VAL A 30 -9.55 -15.69 5.59
N LYS A 31 -8.68 -16.70 5.50
CA LYS A 31 -7.42 -16.79 6.24
C LYS A 31 -6.25 -16.98 5.27
N GLY A 32 -5.01 -16.73 5.73
CA GLY A 32 -3.80 -16.89 4.91
C GLY A 32 -3.66 -15.84 3.80
N LEU A 33 -4.29 -14.69 3.95
CA LEU A 33 -4.21 -13.59 3.01
C LEU A 33 -3.13 -12.59 3.46
N THR A 34 -2.19 -12.26 2.58
CA THR A 34 -1.12 -11.29 2.86
C THR A 34 -1.32 -10.03 2.02
N TYR A 35 -1.34 -8.86 2.69
CA TYR A 35 -1.40 -7.55 2.01
C TYR A 35 -0.01 -6.95 1.90
N PHE A 36 0.37 -6.52 0.69
CA PHE A 36 1.57 -5.74 0.46
C PHE A 36 1.20 -4.28 0.16
N PRO A 37 1.70 -3.29 0.93
CA PRO A 37 1.39 -1.89 0.69
C PRO A 37 2.07 -1.32 -0.57
N THR A 38 2.98 -2.10 -1.18
CA THR A 38 3.73 -1.76 -2.39
C THR A 38 3.75 -2.97 -3.33
N GLY A 39 3.84 -2.72 -4.64
CA GLY A 39 3.86 -3.79 -5.64
C GLY A 39 2.50 -4.47 -5.84
N ALA A 40 2.49 -5.80 -5.92
CA ALA A 40 1.25 -6.57 -6.02
C ALA A 40 0.50 -6.53 -4.68
N ASN A 41 -0.65 -5.87 -4.62
CA ASN A 41 -1.32 -5.55 -3.35
C ASN A 41 -1.70 -6.77 -2.49
N TRP A 42 -1.89 -7.95 -3.09
CA TRP A 42 -2.36 -9.15 -2.41
C TRP A 42 -1.60 -10.39 -2.85
N ASP A 43 -1.21 -11.21 -1.87
CA ASP A 43 -0.74 -12.57 -2.08
C ASP A 43 -1.76 -13.57 -1.54
N PHE A 44 -2.19 -14.45 -2.45
CA PHE A 44 -3.19 -15.49 -2.21
C PHE A 44 -2.57 -16.90 -2.13
N SER A 45 -1.25 -17.03 -2.22
CA SER A 45 -0.55 -18.32 -2.29
C SER A 45 -0.84 -19.26 -1.10
N THR A 46 -1.16 -18.69 0.06
CA THR A 46 -1.52 -19.43 1.28
C THR A 46 -2.97 -19.22 1.71
N ALA A 47 -3.79 -18.59 0.87
CA ALA A 47 -5.15 -18.21 1.23
C ALA A 47 -6.10 -19.41 1.24
N TYR A 48 -6.99 -19.46 2.24
CA TYR A 48 -8.02 -20.50 2.37
C TYR A 48 -9.27 -19.99 3.08
N ILE A 49 -10.35 -20.75 2.97
CA ILE A 49 -11.61 -20.50 3.69
C ILE A 49 -11.68 -21.42 4.90
N SER A 50 -11.73 -20.86 6.11
CA SER A 50 -11.97 -21.63 7.32
C SER A 50 -13.44 -22.06 7.39
N LYS A 51 -13.67 -23.30 7.87
CA LYS A 51 -15.01 -23.87 8.06
C LYS A 51 -15.76 -23.21 9.21
#